data_AF-A0A6L5Q3H1-F1
#
_entry.id   AF-A0A6L5Q3H1-F1
#
_cell.length_a   1.000
_cell.length_b   1.000
_cell.length_c   1.000
_cell.angle_alpha   90.00
_cell.angle_beta   90.00
_cell.angle_gamma   90.00
#
_symmetry.space_group_name_H-M   'P 1'
#
loop_
_entity.id
_entity.type
_entity.pdbx_description
1 polymer ?
#
loop_
_entity_poly.entity_id
_entity_poly.type
_entity_poly.pdbx_seq_one_letter_code
_entity_poly.pdbx_strand_id
1 'polypeptide(L)'
;MSEWRVSEEVIEEFSKNNQDREVTTDDIGVQSINPQDIIAINENYDYPDILSDYKMDKLKKSVEENNWTNEQPQGFCLLMLPDGKMIVNGAGNHRAVLAKELSIESVKATIKKVRYIK
;
A
#
# COMPACT_ATOMS: atom_id res chain seq x y z
N MET A 1 -2.88 18.09 -2.64
CA MET A 1 -3.61 16.82 -2.54
C MET A 1 -2.64 15.73 -2.94
N SER A 2 -2.48 14.69 -2.12
CA SER A 2 -1.65 13.54 -2.46
C SER A 2 -2.30 12.83 -3.65
N GLU A 3 -1.64 12.84 -4.81
CA GLU A 3 -2.13 12.16 -6.00
C GLU A 3 -1.90 10.65 -5.81
N TRP A 4 -2.97 9.92 -5.53
CA TRP A 4 -2.94 8.47 -5.44
C TRP A 4 -3.11 7.88 -6.83
N ARG A 5 -2.19 6.99 -7.21
CA ARG A 5 -2.32 6.22 -8.44
C ARG A 5 -3.21 4.99 -8.23
N VAL A 6 -3.66 4.39 -9.33
CA VAL A 6 -4.32 3.09 -9.32
C VAL A 6 -3.25 1.99 -9.42
N SER A 7 -3.36 0.97 -8.56
CA SER A 7 -2.34 -0.09 -8.46
C SER A 7 -2.19 -0.88 -9.76
N GLU A 8 -3.28 -1.16 -10.46
CA GLU A 8 -3.25 -1.86 -11.74
C GLU A 8 -2.48 -1.05 -12.80
N GLU A 9 -2.74 0.26 -12.92
CA GLU A 9 -2.02 1.14 -13.86
C GLU A 9 -0.51 1.15 -13.57
N VAL A 10 -0.11 1.14 -12.29
CA VAL A 10 1.31 1.06 -11.91
C VAL A 10 1.90 -0.29 -12.30
N ILE A 11 1.16 -1.38 -12.13
CA ILE A 11 1.60 -2.74 -12.50
C ILE A 11 1.74 -2.86 -14.02
N GLU A 12 0.77 -2.35 -14.79
CA GLU A 12 0.80 -2.34 -16.25
C GLU A 12 1.98 -1.51 -16.78
N GLU A 13 2.19 -0.31 -16.23
CA GLU A 13 3.32 0.55 -16.58
C GLU A 13 4.65 -0.15 -16.26
N PHE A 14 4.78 -0.72 -15.07
CA PHE A 14 5.97 -1.46 -14.67
C PHE A 14 6.23 -2.63 -15.63
N SER A 15 5.20 -3.40 -15.96
CA SER A 15 5.29 -4.54 -16.87
C SER A 15 5.73 -4.11 -18.27
N LYS A 16 5.17 -3.02 -18.78
CA LYS A 16 5.53 -2.45 -20.09
C LYS A 16 6.97 -1.94 -20.12
N ASN A 17 7.42 -1.29 -19.06
CA ASN A 17 8.79 -0.76 -18.97
C ASN A 17 9.85 -1.84 -18.76
N ASN A 18 9.45 -3.05 -18.38
CA ASN A 18 10.35 -4.17 -18.08
C ASN A 18 10.08 -5.40 -18.96
N GLN A 19 9.52 -5.22 -20.16
CA GLN A 19 9.21 -6.32 -21.09
C GLN A 19 10.43 -7.17 -21.46
N ASP A 20 11.62 -6.57 -21.49
CA ASP A 20 12.88 -7.24 -21.81
C ASP A 20 13.64 -7.75 -20.57
N ARG A 21 13.05 -7.66 -19.38
CA ARG A 21 13.67 -8.10 -18.12
C ARG A 21 12.93 -9.27 -17.53
N GLU A 22 13.67 -10.22 -16.97
CA GLU A 22 13.06 -11.24 -16.14
C GLU A 22 12.84 -10.70 -14.73
N VAL A 23 11.59 -10.78 -14.26
CA VAL A 23 11.19 -10.37 -12.90
C VAL A 23 10.62 -11.54 -12.13
N THR A 24 10.79 -11.52 -10.82
CA THR A 24 10.10 -12.44 -9.90
C THR A 24 9.58 -11.68 -8.68
N THR A 25 8.69 -12.33 -7.95
CA THR A 25 8.07 -11.80 -6.74
C THR A 25 8.32 -12.75 -5.58
N ASP A 26 9.03 -12.28 -4.56
CA ASP A 26 9.26 -13.05 -3.34
C ASP A 26 8.26 -12.61 -2.26
N ASP A 27 7.66 -13.57 -1.55
CA ASP A 27 6.91 -13.27 -0.33
C ASP A 27 7.91 -13.10 0.83
N ILE A 28 7.99 -11.89 1.39
CA ILE A 28 8.91 -11.57 2.49
C ILE A 28 8.18 -11.38 3.82
N GLY A 29 6.88 -11.71 3.87
CA GLY A 29 6.06 -11.67 5.08
C GLY A 29 5.83 -10.25 5.63
N VAL A 30 5.56 -10.17 6.93
CA VAL A 30 5.25 -8.91 7.61
C VAL A 30 6.52 -8.09 7.84
N GLN A 31 6.54 -6.86 7.32
CA GLN A 31 7.65 -5.91 7.47
C GLN A 31 7.17 -4.59 8.06
N SER A 32 8.10 -3.86 8.67
CA SER A 32 7.92 -2.45 9.04
C SER A 32 8.24 -1.58 7.84
N ILE A 33 7.31 -0.74 7.42
CA ILE A 33 7.45 0.11 6.22
C ILE A 33 7.07 1.55 6.52
N ASN A 34 7.60 2.47 5.72
CA ASN A 34 7.18 3.87 5.71
C ASN A 34 5.94 4.04 4.81
N PRO A 35 4.76 4.43 5.34
CA PRO A 35 3.54 4.66 4.56
C PRO A 35 3.70 5.72 3.47
N GLN A 36 4.65 6.64 3.61
CA GLN A 36 4.88 7.70 2.63
C GLN A 36 5.41 7.17 1.29
N ASP A 37 6.00 5.97 1.29
CA ASP A 37 6.48 5.29 0.08
C ASP A 37 5.38 4.51 -0.65
N ILE A 38 4.15 4.50 -0.13
CA ILE A 38 3.00 3.92 -0.83
C ILE A 38 2.47 4.94 -1.84
N ILE A 39 2.43 4.55 -3.12
CA ILE A 39 2.09 5.45 -4.24
C ILE A 39 0.76 5.12 -4.91
N ALA A 40 0.20 3.94 -4.66
CA ALA A 40 -1.04 3.51 -5.30
C ALA A 40 -1.95 2.69 -4.38
N ILE A 41 -3.25 2.81 -4.63
CA ILE A 41 -4.34 2.08 -3.98
C ILE A 41 -5.07 1.22 -5.02
N ASN A 42 -5.85 0.26 -4.55
CA ASN A 42 -6.55 -0.67 -5.43
C ASN A 42 -7.72 0.02 -6.18
N GLU A 43 -7.96 -0.35 -7.44
CA GLU A 43 -8.89 0.33 -8.38
C GLU A 43 -10.34 0.43 -7.92
N ASN A 44 -10.77 -0.49 -7.04
CA ASN A 44 -12.13 -0.55 -6.52
C ASN A 44 -12.50 0.65 -5.61
N TYR A 45 -11.58 1.58 -5.43
CA TYR A 45 -11.71 2.69 -4.53
C TYR A 45 -11.07 3.95 -5.13
N ASP A 46 -11.86 5.00 -5.31
CA ASP A 46 -11.32 6.33 -5.52
C ASP A 46 -10.87 6.93 -4.18
N TYR A 47 -9.82 7.75 -4.19
CA TYR A 47 -9.25 8.34 -2.98
C TYR A 47 -10.27 9.18 -2.18
N PRO A 48 -11.07 10.07 -2.80
CA PRO A 48 -12.11 10.82 -2.10
C PRO A 48 -13.18 9.92 -1.46
N ASP A 49 -13.51 8.81 -2.13
CA ASP A 49 -14.49 7.84 -1.63
C ASP A 49 -13.95 7.09 -0.42
N ILE A 50 -12.67 6.71 -0.42
CA ILE A 50 -12.01 6.12 0.75
C ILE A 50 -12.11 7.07 1.94
N LEU A 51 -11.84 8.37 1.75
CA LEU A 51 -11.80 9.33 2.86
C LEU A 51 -13.14 9.51 3.58
N SER A 52 -14.24 9.21 2.90
CA SER A 52 -15.61 9.50 3.32
C SER A 52 -16.45 8.25 3.62
N ASP A 53 -15.90 7.04 3.44
CA ASP A 53 -16.63 5.83 3.72
C ASP A 53 -16.64 5.42 5.22
N TYR A 54 -17.59 4.56 5.57
CA TYR A 54 -17.77 4.09 6.95
C TYR A 54 -16.55 3.35 7.52
N LYS A 55 -15.74 2.71 6.65
CA LYS A 55 -14.56 1.95 7.08
C LYS A 55 -13.45 2.91 7.49
N MET A 56 -13.28 4.02 6.77
CA MET A 56 -12.37 5.08 7.12
C MET A 56 -12.78 5.76 8.42
N ASP A 57 -14.06 6.08 8.60
CA ASP A 57 -14.54 6.71 9.84
C ASP A 57 -14.30 5.80 11.05
N LYS A 58 -14.57 4.50 10.91
CA LYS A 58 -14.28 3.52 11.94
C LYS A 58 -12.77 3.43 12.23
N LEU A 59 -11.94 3.46 11.20
CA LEU A 59 -10.49 3.41 11.34
C LEU A 59 -9.94 4.67 12.03
N LYS A 60 -10.38 5.87 11.61
CA LYS A 60 -10.03 7.15 12.23
C LYS A 60 -10.37 7.14 13.72
N LYS A 61 -11.61 6.78 14.07
CA LYS A 61 -12.04 6.66 15.46
C LYS A 61 -11.19 5.68 16.26
N SER A 62 -10.89 4.52 15.68
CA SER A 62 -10.01 3.52 16.31
C SER A 62 -8.62 4.07 16.60
N VAL A 63 -8.04 4.84 15.67
CA VAL A 63 -6.73 5.46 15.81
C VAL A 63 -6.76 6.62 16.80
N GLU A 64 -7.83 7.40 16.85
CA GLU A 64 -8.02 8.46 17.86
C GLU A 64 -8.12 7.87 19.28
N GLU A 65 -8.83 6.76 19.45
CA GLU A 65 -9.04 6.12 20.74
C GLU A 65 -7.82 5.33 21.23
N ASN A 66 -7.08 4.67 20.33
CA ASN A 66 -6.06 3.68 20.69
C ASN A 66 -4.66 3.99 20.14
N ASN A 67 -4.47 5.12 19.45
CA ASN A 67 -3.34 5.36 18.54
C ASN A 67 -3.30 4.33 17.39
N TRP A 68 -2.28 4.43 16.53
CA TRP A 68 -2.09 3.46 15.46
C TRP A 68 -1.64 2.11 16.02
N THR A 69 -2.56 1.14 16.04
CA THR A 69 -2.27 -0.23 16.44
C THR A 69 -1.97 -1.06 15.19
N ASN A 70 -0.79 -1.68 15.14
CA ASN A 70 -0.37 -2.56 14.03
C ASN A 70 -1.07 -3.94 14.08
N GLU A 71 -2.33 -3.95 14.46
CA GLU A 71 -3.12 -5.17 14.59
C GLU A 71 -3.48 -5.74 13.24
N GLN A 72 -3.45 -7.08 13.12
CA GLN A 72 -3.77 -7.80 11.89
C GLN A 72 -3.01 -7.26 10.65
N PRO A 73 -1.66 -7.24 10.68
CA PRO A 73 -0.85 -6.74 9.56
C PRO A 73 -1.08 -7.56 8.27
N GLN A 74 -1.63 -8.78 8.38
CA GLN A 74 -2.00 -9.62 7.25
C GLN A 74 -3.15 -9.05 6.41
N GLY A 75 -3.95 -8.14 6.97
CA GLY A 75 -4.99 -7.41 6.23
C GLY A 75 -4.46 -6.19 5.47
N PHE A 76 -3.15 -5.92 5.54
CA PHE A 76 -2.50 -4.82 4.84
C PHE A 76 -1.40 -5.39 3.93
N CYS A 77 -1.74 -5.63 2.68
CA CYS A 77 -0.88 -6.30 1.70
C CYS A 77 -0.34 -5.30 0.69
N LEU A 78 0.98 -5.26 0.55
CA LEU A 78 1.66 -4.37 -0.39
C LEU A 78 2.54 -5.17 -1.36
N LEU A 79 2.63 -4.68 -2.59
CA LEU A 79 3.68 -5.06 -3.54
C LEU A 79 4.76 -3.97 -3.51
N MET A 80 5.99 -4.36 -3.20
CA MET A 80 7.17 -3.48 -3.24
C MET A 80 7.86 -3.63 -4.59
N LEU A 81 7.95 -2.53 -5.34
CA LEU A 81 8.65 -2.45 -6.60
C LEU A 81 10.17 -2.40 -6.38
N PRO A 82 11.00 -2.65 -7.42
CA PRO A 82 12.46 -2.67 -7.28
C PRO A 82 13.09 -1.34 -6.84
N ASP A 83 12.39 -0.22 -7.05
CA ASP A 83 12.80 1.14 -6.61
C ASP A 83 12.45 1.43 -5.14
N GLY A 84 11.82 0.49 -4.44
CA GLY A 84 11.38 0.61 -3.05
C GLY A 84 10.00 1.24 -2.87
N LYS A 85 9.36 1.72 -3.95
CA LYS A 85 7.98 2.20 -3.88
C LYS A 85 7.01 1.04 -3.69
N MET A 86 5.91 1.32 -3.02
CA MET A 86 4.93 0.31 -2.65
C MET A 86 3.56 0.64 -3.23
N ILE A 87 2.82 -0.39 -3.57
CA ILE A 87 1.43 -0.28 -4.01
C ILE A 87 0.56 -1.24 -3.21
N VAL A 88 -0.69 -0.88 -2.97
CA VAL A 88 -1.62 -1.81 -2.31
C VAL A 88 -1.92 -2.98 -3.26
N ASN A 89 -1.73 -4.20 -2.76
CA ASN A 89 -1.94 -5.42 -3.53
C ASN A 89 -2.95 -6.32 -2.80
N GLY A 90 -4.23 -6.13 -3.10
CA GLY A 90 -5.34 -6.86 -2.51
C GLY A 90 -6.11 -6.03 -1.47
N ALA A 91 -5.59 -5.91 -0.25
CA ALA A 91 -6.27 -5.26 0.87
C ALA A 91 -5.39 -4.22 1.58
N GLY A 92 -6.03 -3.24 2.21
CA GLY A 92 -5.36 -2.23 3.04
C GLY A 92 -5.44 -0.79 2.53
N ASN A 93 -6.29 -0.48 1.54
CA ASN A 93 -6.48 0.87 1.01
C ASN A 93 -6.68 1.93 2.11
N HIS A 94 -7.63 1.72 3.03
CA HIS A 94 -7.89 2.64 4.14
C HIS A 94 -6.69 2.84 5.06
N ARG A 95 -5.94 1.76 5.34
CA ARG A 95 -4.74 1.84 6.18
C ARG A 95 -3.62 2.58 5.47
N ALA A 96 -3.40 2.32 4.18
CA ALA A 96 -2.44 3.05 3.36
C ALA A 96 -2.76 4.55 3.35
N VAL A 97 -4.01 4.90 3.05
CA VAL A 97 -4.48 6.28 3.01
C VAL A 97 -4.32 6.95 4.38
N LEU A 98 -4.91 6.39 5.44
CA LEU A 98 -4.91 7.06 6.74
C LEU A 98 -3.50 7.16 7.33
N ALA A 99 -2.67 6.13 7.21
CA ALA A 99 -1.30 6.18 7.71
C ALA A 99 -0.49 7.27 6.99
N LYS A 100 -0.75 7.47 5.70
CA LYS A 100 -0.12 8.53 4.92
C LYS A 100 -0.58 9.92 5.35
N GLU A 101 -1.90 10.12 5.45
CA GLU A 101 -2.51 11.40 5.88
C GLU A 101 -2.07 11.81 7.30
N LEU A 102 -1.94 10.84 8.21
CA LEU A 102 -1.46 11.07 9.56
C LEU A 102 0.07 11.17 9.67
N SER A 103 0.81 11.06 8.56
CA SER A 103 2.28 11.09 8.55
C SER A 103 2.93 10.10 9.52
N ILE A 104 2.35 8.90 9.65
CA ILE A 104 2.88 7.85 10.52
C ILE A 104 4.25 7.40 9.99
N GLU A 105 5.27 7.39 10.85
CA GLU A 105 6.64 7.06 10.44
C GLU A 105 6.80 5.61 9.99
N SER A 106 6.09 4.68 10.64
CA SER A 106 6.24 3.26 10.38
C SER A 106 4.97 2.47 10.71
N VAL A 107 4.58 1.57 9.81
CA VAL A 107 3.45 0.63 9.96
C VAL A 107 3.87 -0.78 9.58
N LYS A 108 3.16 -1.80 10.08
CA LYS A 108 3.37 -3.19 9.71
C LYS A 108 2.42 -3.60 8.57
N ALA A 109 2.98 -4.20 7.52
CA ALA A 109 2.25 -4.70 6.37
C ALA A 109 2.89 -6.01 5.87
N THR A 110 2.09 -6.89 5.27
CA THR A 110 2.60 -8.04 4.53
C THR A 110 3.13 -7.57 3.17
N ILE A 111 4.38 -7.89 2.88
CA ILE A 111 5.06 -7.42 1.67
C ILE A 111 5.36 -8.59 0.74
N LYS A 112 4.99 -8.41 -0.53
CA LYS A 112 5.56 -9.15 -1.66
C LYS A 112 6.55 -8.24 -2.37
N LYS A 113 7.78 -8.69 -2.60
CA LYS A 113 8.84 -7.87 -3.20
C LYS A 113 9.14 -8.31 -4.62
N VAL A 114 9.05 -7.38 -5.56
CA VAL A 114 9.49 -7.58 -6.95
C VAL A 114 10.99 -7.37 -7.03
N ARG A 115 11.69 -8.27 -7.73
CA ARG A 115 13.11 -8.11 -8.08
C ARG A 115 13.40 -8.60 -9.49
N TYR A 116 14.43 -8.01 -10.10
CA TYR A 116 15.00 -8.51 -11.35
C TYR A 116 15.81 -9.77 -11.09
N ILE A 117 15.75 -10.72 -12.03
CA ILE A 117 16.49 -11.99 -11.94
C ILE A 117 17.49 -12.20 -13.07
N LYS A 118 17.36 -11.47 -14.18
CA LYS A 118 18.34 -11.38 -15.27
C LYS A 118 18.29 -10.01 -15.94
#